data_AF-A0A349L3K0-F1
#
_entry.id   AF-A0A349L3K0-F1
#
_cell.length_a   1.000
_cell.length_b   1.000
_cell.length_c   1.000
_cell.angle_alpha   90.00
_cell.angle_beta   90.00
_cell.angle_gamma   90.00
#
_symmetry.space_group_name_H-M   'P 1'
#
loop_
_entity.id
_entity.type
_entity.pdbx_description
1 polymer ?
#
loop_
_entity_poly.entity_id
_entity_poly.type
_entity_poly.pdbx_seq_one_letter_code
_entity_poly.pdbx_strand_id
1 'polypeptide(L)'
;ETFGPLAPLFRFHSEEEVLALANDTEFGLASYFYSRDIGRVWRVAEGLECGMVGVNTGLISNEIAPFGGVKQSGLGREGSRYGMDDYLVVKYLCMGGI
;
A
#
# COMPACT_ATOMS: atom_id res chain seq x y z
N GLU A 1 9.10 -16.44 -2.51
CA GLU A 1 7.62 -16.31 -2.67
C GLU A 1 7.07 -17.55 -3.37
N THR A 2 5.89 -18.01 -2.97
CA THR A 2 5.16 -19.13 -3.60
C THR A 2 3.84 -18.60 -4.16
N PHE A 3 3.59 -18.80 -5.45
CA PHE A 3 2.36 -18.36 -6.12
C PHE A 3 1.57 -19.57 -6.61
N GLY A 4 0.26 -19.61 -6.32
CA GLY A 4 -0.60 -20.71 -6.73
C GLY A 4 -2.03 -20.55 -6.19
N PRO A 5 -2.98 -21.38 -6.63
CA PRO A 5 -4.38 -21.31 -6.22
C PRO A 5 -4.60 -21.92 -4.82
N LEU A 6 -3.95 -21.36 -3.81
CA LEU A 6 -3.99 -21.80 -2.42
C LEU A 6 -4.32 -20.62 -1.50
N ALA A 7 -5.29 -20.78 -0.60
CA ALA A 7 -5.73 -19.75 0.33
C ALA A 7 -5.71 -20.28 1.78
N PRO A 8 -4.63 -20.04 2.55
CA PRO A 8 -4.61 -20.39 3.96
C PRO A 8 -5.56 -19.48 4.77
N LEU A 9 -6.27 -20.06 5.73
CA LEU A 9 -7.23 -19.34 6.58
C LEU A 9 -6.79 -19.39 8.03
N PHE A 10 -6.65 -18.22 8.64
CA PHE A 10 -6.28 -18.06 10.05
C PHE A 10 -7.41 -17.33 10.79
N ARG A 11 -7.78 -17.84 11.96
CA ARG A 11 -8.75 -17.18 12.83
C ARG A 11 -8.01 -16.15 13.70
N PHE A 12 -8.63 -14.99 13.87
CA PHE A 12 -8.24 -13.96 14.83
C PHE A 12 -9.48 -13.54 15.63
N HIS A 13 -9.27 -12.81 16.73
CA HIS A 13 -10.29 -12.42 17.69
C HIS A 13 -10.34 -10.91 17.95
N SER A 14 -9.26 -10.18 17.67
CA SER A 14 -9.25 -8.72 17.78
C SER A 14 -8.65 -8.01 16.56
N GLU A 15 -8.90 -6.69 16.49
CA GLU A 15 -8.36 -5.80 15.46
C GLU A 15 -6.85 -5.67 15.58
N GLU A 16 -6.35 -5.60 16.81
CA GLU A 16 -4.92 -5.50 17.13
C GLU A 16 -4.17 -6.79 16.76
N GLU A 17 -4.76 -7.96 17.04
CA GLU A 17 -4.21 -9.26 16.68
C GLU A 17 -4.05 -9.40 15.16
N VAL A 18 -5.11 -9.06 14.39
CA VAL A 18 -5.05 -9.20 12.93
C VAL A 18 -4.08 -8.21 12.29
N LEU A 19 -3.95 -6.99 12.82
CA LEU A 19 -2.96 -6.03 12.34
C LEU A 19 -1.53 -6.50 12.63
N ALA A 20 -1.27 -7.04 13.83
CA ALA A 20 0.03 -7.62 14.16
C ALA A 20 0.39 -8.77 13.21
N LEU A 21 -0.55 -9.70 12.97
CA LEU A 21 -0.34 -10.81 12.04
C LEU A 21 -0.13 -10.35 10.59
N ALA A 22 -0.87 -9.34 10.13
CA ALA A 22 -0.76 -8.81 8.78
C ALA A 22 0.58 -8.09 8.55
N ASN A 23 1.11 -7.43 9.58
CA ASN A 23 2.36 -6.67 9.51
C ASN A 23 3.61 -7.52 9.82
N ASP A 24 3.45 -8.74 10.35
CA ASP A 24 4.54 -9.70 10.65
C ASP A 24 5.11 -10.35 9.38
N THR A 25 5.65 -9.51 8.52
CA THR A 25 6.32 -9.88 7.27
C THR A 25 7.29 -8.77 6.85
N GLU A 26 8.35 -9.16 6.15
CA GLU A 26 9.31 -8.22 5.54
C GLU A 26 8.75 -7.52 4.28
N PHE A 27 7.59 -7.97 3.80
CA PHE A 27 6.92 -7.46 2.62
C PHE A 27 5.77 -6.50 2.98
N GLY A 28 5.42 -5.60 2.07
CA GLY A 28 4.39 -4.58 2.27
C GLY A 28 3.88 -4.01 0.95
N LEU A 29 3.37 -4.85 0.06
CA LEU A 29 2.90 -4.43 -1.27
C LEU A 29 1.41 -4.03 -1.25
N ALA A 30 0.51 -5.02 -1.18
CA ALA A 30 -0.93 -4.83 -1.19
C ALA A 30 -1.58 -5.57 -0.02
N SER A 31 -2.59 -4.95 0.60
CA SER A 31 -3.44 -5.57 1.61
C SER A 31 -4.91 -5.30 1.34
N TYR A 32 -5.78 -6.16 1.84
CA TYR A 32 -7.22 -6.10 1.60
C TYR A 32 -7.99 -6.43 2.87
N PHE A 33 -9.07 -5.72 3.13
CA PHE A 33 -9.98 -6.07 4.21
C PHE A 33 -11.42 -5.65 3.92
N TYR A 34 -12.35 -6.25 4.65
CA TYR A 34 -13.78 -5.97 4.55
C TYR A 34 -14.32 -5.55 5.92
N SER A 35 -15.05 -4.43 5.96
CA SER A 35 -15.69 -3.90 7.15
C SER A 35 -16.87 -3.00 6.78
N ARG A 36 -17.93 -3.03 7.60
CA ARG A 36 -19.04 -2.06 7.53
C ARG A 36 -18.89 -0.90 8.52
N ASP A 37 -18.00 -1.04 9.49
CA ASP A 37 -17.70 0.00 10.47
C ASP A 37 -16.66 0.95 9.90
N ILE A 38 -17.05 2.21 9.70
CA ILE A 38 -16.19 3.24 9.12
C ILE A 38 -15.01 3.62 10.03
N GLY A 39 -15.20 3.58 11.35
CA GLY A 39 -14.12 3.83 12.31
C GLY A 39 -13.06 2.73 12.22
N ARG A 40 -13.49 1.47 12.09
CA ARG A 40 -12.60 0.33 11.84
C ARG A 40 -11.91 0.43 10.47
N VAL A 41 -12.61 0.91 9.44
CA VAL A 41 -11.99 1.12 8.11
C VAL A 41 -10.77 2.03 8.22
N TRP A 42 -10.90 3.18 8.87
CA TRP A 42 -9.79 4.11 9.02
C TRP A 42 -8.66 3.51 9.87
N ARG A 43 -8.96 2.96 11.05
CA ARG A 43 -7.93 2.38 11.93
C ARG A 43 -7.16 1.24 11.27
N VAL A 44 -7.86 0.34 10.57
CA VAL A 44 -7.20 -0.79 9.89
C VAL A 44 -6.42 -0.31 8.66
N ALA A 45 -6.99 0.59 7.84
CA ALA A 45 -6.29 1.10 6.67
C ALA A 45 -5.00 1.85 7.02
N GLU A 46 -5.01 2.65 8.11
CA GLU A 46 -3.83 3.37 8.59
C GLU A 46 -2.83 2.46 9.33
N GLY A 47 -3.32 1.41 9.99
CA GLY A 47 -2.48 0.46 10.73
C GLY A 47 -1.77 -0.57 9.87
N LEU A 48 -2.21 -0.79 8.62
CA LEU A 48 -1.59 -1.74 7.69
C LEU A 48 -0.30 -1.18 7.09
N GLU A 49 0.81 -1.90 7.26
CA GLU A 49 2.13 -1.52 6.76
C GLU A 49 2.34 -1.98 5.31
N CYS A 50 1.55 -1.44 4.39
CA CYS A 50 1.62 -1.76 2.97
C CYS A 50 1.46 -0.52 2.10
N GLY A 51 1.89 -0.60 0.84
CA GLY A 51 1.80 0.54 -0.07
C GLY A 51 0.40 0.79 -0.64
N MET A 52 -0.47 -0.22 -0.65
CA MET A 52 -1.81 -0.16 -1.24
C MET A 52 -2.82 -0.96 -0.40
N VAL A 53 -4.00 -0.39 -0.16
CA VAL A 53 -5.06 -1.01 0.64
C VAL A 53 -6.38 -1.06 -0.13
N GLY A 54 -6.95 -2.24 -0.30
CA GLY A 54 -8.30 -2.45 -0.81
C GLY A 54 -9.32 -2.56 0.31
N VAL A 55 -10.27 -1.63 0.38
CA VAL A 55 -11.36 -1.65 1.36
C VAL A 55 -12.65 -2.11 0.67
N ASN A 56 -13.22 -3.22 1.15
CA ASN A 56 -14.46 -3.81 0.61
C ASN A 56 -14.41 -4.14 -0.90
N THR A 57 -13.22 -4.39 -1.44
CA THR A 57 -12.99 -4.84 -2.83
C THR A 57 -11.76 -5.75 -2.87
N GLY A 58 -11.75 -6.70 -3.79
CA GLY A 58 -10.58 -7.53 -4.10
C GLY A 58 -9.80 -7.06 -5.33
N LEU A 59 -10.28 -6.01 -6.01
CA LEU A 59 -9.67 -5.48 -7.24
C LEU A 59 -9.41 -3.98 -7.05
N ILE A 60 -8.14 -3.61 -7.05
CA ILE A 60 -7.68 -2.22 -6.84
C ILE A 60 -6.80 -1.69 -7.98
N SER A 61 -6.56 -2.48 -9.02
CA SER A 61 -5.75 -2.06 -10.17
C SER A 61 -6.35 -0.83 -10.84
N ASN A 62 -5.57 0.24 -10.90
CA ASN A 62 -5.95 1.52 -11.49
C ASN A 62 -4.69 2.29 -11.91
N GLU A 63 -4.56 2.64 -13.17
CA GLU A 63 -3.40 3.32 -13.74
C GLU A 63 -3.20 4.75 -13.21
N ILE A 64 -4.25 5.40 -12.71
CA ILE A 64 -4.18 6.76 -12.16
C ILE A 64 -3.91 6.78 -10.65
N ALA A 65 -3.85 5.61 -9.99
CA ALA A 65 -3.49 5.47 -8.59
C ALA A 65 -2.01 5.04 -8.44
N PRO A 66 -1.30 5.47 -7.39
CA PRO A 66 0.08 5.08 -7.19
C PRO A 66 0.17 3.60 -6.81
N PHE A 67 0.98 2.85 -7.55
CA PHE A 67 1.26 1.44 -7.31
C PHE A 67 2.68 1.28 -6.78
N GLY A 68 2.90 0.48 -5.75
CA GLY A 68 4.23 0.21 -5.22
C GLY A 68 4.19 -0.12 -3.73
N GLY A 69 5.25 -0.76 -3.24
CA GLY A 69 5.31 -1.29 -1.87
C GLY A 69 6.05 -0.41 -0.87
N VAL A 70 6.17 -0.95 0.33
CA VAL A 70 7.07 -0.49 1.40
C VAL A 70 7.92 -1.67 1.88
N LYS A 71 8.85 -1.43 2.83
CA LYS A 71 9.78 -2.46 3.33
C LYS A 71 10.60 -3.06 2.19
N GLN A 72 10.72 -4.39 2.12
CA GLN A 72 11.43 -5.06 1.03
C GLN A 72 10.61 -5.21 -0.25
N SER A 73 9.34 -4.76 -0.29
CA SER A 73 8.52 -4.80 -1.50
C SER A 73 8.84 -3.71 -2.52
N GLY A 74 9.84 -2.86 -2.26
CA GLY A 74 10.38 -1.92 -3.23
C GLY A 74 10.40 -0.47 -2.75
N LEU A 75 10.93 0.38 -3.63
CA LEU A 75 11.03 1.83 -3.49
C LEU A 75 10.37 2.50 -4.70
N GLY A 76 9.96 3.76 -4.56
CA GLY A 76 9.29 4.49 -5.63
C GLY A 76 7.82 4.12 -5.79
N ARG A 77 7.16 4.71 -6.80
CA ARG A 77 5.76 4.41 -7.15
C ARG A 77 5.62 4.43 -8.66
N GLU A 78 4.80 3.53 -9.20
CA GLU A 78 4.43 3.46 -10.61
C GLU A 78 2.98 3.94 -10.80
N GLY A 79 2.66 4.39 -12.02
CA GLY A 79 1.34 4.95 -12.33
C GLY A 79 1.06 6.27 -11.62
N SER A 80 -0.18 6.76 -11.74
CA SER A 80 -0.61 8.08 -11.26
C SER A 80 0.27 9.24 -11.76
N ARG A 81 0.14 10.41 -11.11
CA ARG A 81 1.05 11.53 -11.34
C ARG A 81 2.45 11.31 -10.75
N TYR A 82 2.58 10.43 -9.74
CA TYR A 82 3.83 10.22 -9.02
C TYR A 82 4.82 9.33 -9.79
N GLY A 83 4.32 8.49 -10.69
CA GLY A 83 5.17 7.55 -11.43
C GLY A 83 6.23 8.20 -12.32
N MET A 84 6.03 9.46 -12.73
CA MET A 84 7.04 10.20 -13.48
C MET A 84 8.18 10.71 -12.60
N ASP A 85 7.98 10.89 -11.29
CA ASP A 85 8.97 11.53 -10.40
C ASP A 85 10.27 10.72 -10.33
N ASP A 86 10.20 9.39 -10.47
CA ASP A 86 11.35 8.50 -10.48
C ASP A 86 12.21 8.60 -11.76
N TYR A 87 11.70 9.28 -12.80
CA TYR A 87 12.38 9.48 -14.10
C TYR A 87 12.75 10.94 -14.37
N LEU A 88 12.45 11.86 -13.45
CA LEU A 88 12.69 13.29 -13.60
C LEU A 88 13.86 13.76 -12.72
N VAL A 89 14.51 14.85 -13.13
CA VAL A 89 15.56 15.52 -12.34
C VAL A 89 15.12 16.94 -12.04
N VAL A 90 14.91 17.24 -10.77
CA VAL A 90 14.55 18.59 -10.31
C VAL A 90 15.75 19.53 -10.51
N LYS A 91 15.52 20.67 -11.17
CA LYS A 91 16.53 21.70 -11.42
C LYS A 91 16.05 23.06 -10.94
N TYR A 92 16.76 23.64 -9.99
CA TYR A 92 16.56 25.02 -9.54
C TYR A 92 17.35 26.01 -10.40
N LEU A 93 16.73 27.12 -10.77
CA LEU A 93 17.36 28.23 -11.48
C LEU A 93 17.10 29.53 -10.71
N CYS A 94 18.18 30.15 -10.21
CA CYS A 94 18.13 31.48 -9.59
C CYS A 94 18.67 32.52 -10.56
N MET A 95 17.78 33.28 -11.19
CA MET A 95 18.16 34.38 -12.07
C MET A 95 18.03 35.70 -11.30
N GLY A 96 19.16 36.26 -10.87
CA GLY A 96 19.21 37.55 -10.19
C GLY A 96 19.63 38.68 -11.13
N GLY A 97 19.32 39.93 -10.75
CA GLY A 97 19.90 41.12 -11.37
C GLY A 97 19.32 41.53 -12.73
N ILE A 98 18.14 41.01 -13.07
CA ILE A 98 17.24 41.56 -14.11
C ILE A 98 15.89 41.91 -13.50
#